data_AF-A0A7C2RX84-F1
#
_entry.id   AF-A0A7C2RX84-F1
#
_cell.length_a   1.000
_cell.length_b   1.000
_cell.length_c   1.000
_cell.angle_alpha   90.00
_cell.angle_beta   90.00
_cell.angle_gamma   90.00
#
_symmetry.space_group_name_H-M   'P 1'
#
loop_
_entity.id
_entity.type
_entity.pdbx_description
1 polymer ?
#
loop_
_entity_poly.entity_id
_entity_poly.type
_entity_poly.pdbx_seq_one_letter_code
_entity_poly.pdbx_strand_id
1 'polypeptide(L)'
;MSTVYPLRWSMLGLQIGFFAYVLSLMVPIDRYIYIQYISMGIIYMTMYSSIIGALGDLIVSLFRRELYFYIYSLPLRRFEIVLALVLGYSALELTTYAPPLAALIMITSPSLIASLPLLILVMAAFAIIIGCLVASISFSIGKPWQIYIAFTLVSEVFTRFSTAYYPYNYIVDIYRPLVIINPLSHLINLAQSMAGIDRSLLLDPGLTIPILISYAVILPLIAFTLSERISEGGRLV
;
A
#
# COMPACT_ATOMS: atom_id res chain seq x y z
N MET A 1 8.43 -22.93 1.67
CA MET A 1 8.60 -21.52 1.25
C MET A 1 8.79 -21.35 -0.26
N SER A 2 9.44 -22.27 -0.99
CA SER A 2 9.74 -22.10 -2.43
C SER A 2 8.55 -22.12 -3.40
N THR A 3 7.41 -22.73 -3.03
CA THR A 3 6.23 -22.83 -3.90
C THR A 3 5.25 -21.66 -3.78
N VAL A 4 5.38 -20.85 -2.73
CA VAL A 4 4.41 -19.77 -2.43
C VAL A 4 4.66 -18.52 -3.29
N TYR A 5 5.93 -18.14 -3.48
CA TYR A 5 6.27 -16.97 -4.30
C TYR A 5 5.92 -17.16 -5.79
N PRO A 6 6.24 -18.29 -6.44
CA PRO A 6 5.86 -18.52 -7.84
C PRO A 6 4.35 -18.47 -8.05
N LEU A 7 3.55 -19.01 -7.11
CA LEU A 7 2.09 -18.95 -7.17
C LEU A 7 1.56 -17.52 -7.01
N ARG A 8 2.12 -16.75 -6.08
CA ARG A 8 1.75 -15.32 -5.91
C ARG A 8 2.09 -14.51 -7.15
N TRP A 9 3.26 -14.74 -7.74
CA TRP A 9 3.69 -14.04 -8.95
C TRP A 9 2.87 -14.46 -10.17
N SER A 10 2.48 -15.73 -10.29
CA SER A 10 1.60 -16.16 -11.39
C SER A 10 0.20 -15.58 -11.26
N MET A 11 -0.36 -15.52 -10.04
CA MET A 11 -1.63 -14.83 -9.78
C MET A 11 -1.55 -13.34 -10.10
N LEU A 12 -0.48 -12.67 -9.70
CA LEU A 12 -0.24 -11.27 -10.04
C LEU A 12 -0.12 -11.07 -11.55
N GLY A 13 0.60 -11.95 -12.25
CA GLY A 13 0.71 -11.92 -13.71
C GLY A 13 -0.63 -12.12 -14.41
N LEU A 14 -1.47 -13.03 -13.92
CA LEU A 14 -2.84 -13.22 -14.40
C LEU A 14 -3.71 -11.98 -14.16
N GLN A 15 -3.60 -11.38 -12.98
CA GLN A 15 -4.33 -10.16 -12.63
C GLN A 15 -3.94 -9.00 -13.55
N ILE A 16 -2.63 -8.76 -13.71
CA ILE A 16 -2.11 -7.75 -14.64
C ILE A 16 -2.58 -8.04 -16.06
N GLY A 17 -2.41 -9.27 -16.55
CA GLY A 17 -2.79 -9.65 -17.92
C GLY A 17 -4.28 -9.45 -18.19
N PHE A 18 -5.15 -9.88 -17.27
CA PHE A 18 -6.60 -9.74 -17.41
C PHE A 18 -7.02 -8.27 -17.40
N PHE A 19 -6.62 -7.50 -16.37
CA PHE A 19 -7.04 -6.10 -16.24
C PHE A 19 -6.42 -5.22 -17.32
N ALA A 20 -5.14 -5.40 -17.65
CA ALA A 20 -4.50 -4.65 -18.71
C ALA A 20 -5.17 -4.92 -20.06
N TYR A 21 -5.51 -6.17 -20.36
CA TYR A 21 -6.22 -6.51 -21.59
C TYR A 21 -7.61 -5.87 -21.64
N VAL A 22 -8.46 -6.11 -20.65
CA VAL A 22 -9.86 -5.63 -20.64
C VAL A 22 -9.93 -4.11 -20.66
N LEU A 23 -9.15 -3.43 -19.80
CA LEU A 23 -9.21 -1.98 -19.69
C LEU A 23 -8.57 -1.28 -20.90
N SER A 24 -7.57 -1.88 -21.55
CA SER A 24 -6.96 -1.31 -22.77
C SER A 24 -7.93 -1.22 -23.95
N LEU A 25 -9.05 -1.94 -23.89
CA LEU A 25 -10.11 -1.85 -24.90
C LEU A 25 -11.07 -0.68 -24.63
N MET A 26 -11.08 -0.14 -23.41
CA MET A 26 -12.02 0.89 -22.97
C MET A 26 -11.41 2.29 -22.94
N VAL A 27 -10.09 2.40 -22.74
CA VAL A 27 -9.40 3.68 -22.57
C VAL A 27 -8.72 4.11 -23.87
N PRO A 28 -8.95 5.34 -24.37
CA PRO A 28 -8.38 5.84 -25.62
C PRO A 28 -6.93 6.32 -25.44
N ILE A 29 -6.07 5.45 -24.92
CA ILE A 29 -4.62 5.66 -24.80
C ILE A 29 -3.91 4.58 -25.61
N ASP A 30 -2.72 4.87 -26.11
CA ASP A 30 -1.88 3.86 -26.74
C ASP A 30 -1.76 2.61 -25.83
N ARG A 31 -2.06 1.45 -26.41
CA ARG A 31 -2.18 0.19 -25.66
C ARG A 31 -0.88 -0.14 -24.93
N TYR A 32 0.27 0.13 -25.52
CA TYR A 32 1.55 -0.20 -24.91
C TYR A 32 1.82 0.67 -23.68
N ILE A 33 1.60 1.99 -23.79
CA ILE A 33 1.75 2.93 -22.66
C ILE A 33 0.76 2.58 -21.54
N TYR A 34 -0.47 2.23 -21.90
CA TYR A 34 -1.52 1.90 -20.94
C TYR A 34 -1.25 0.58 -20.20
N ILE A 35 -0.69 -0.42 -20.86
CA ILE A 35 -0.28 -1.67 -20.22
C ILE A 35 0.81 -1.39 -19.17
N GLN A 36 1.80 -0.55 -19.49
CA GLN A 36 2.84 -0.16 -18.53
C GLN A 36 2.24 0.56 -17.31
N TYR A 37 1.35 1.52 -17.56
CA TYR A 37 0.62 2.27 -16.56
C TYR A 37 -0.12 1.36 -15.57
N ILE A 38 -0.99 0.48 -16.10
CA ILE A 38 -1.82 -0.44 -15.31
C ILE A 38 -0.95 -1.42 -14.54
N SER A 39 0.05 -2.01 -15.20
CA SER A 39 0.83 -3.10 -14.60
C SER A 39 1.50 -2.62 -13.33
N MET A 40 2.05 -1.40 -13.34
CA MET A 40 2.65 -0.84 -12.15
C MET A 40 1.61 -0.44 -11.09
N GLY A 41 0.48 0.13 -11.51
CA GLY A 41 -0.64 0.43 -10.61
C GLY A 41 -1.13 -0.82 -9.85
N ILE A 42 -1.30 -1.94 -10.55
CA ILE A 42 -1.73 -3.22 -9.96
C ILE A 42 -0.69 -3.76 -8.98
N ILE A 43 0.61 -3.69 -9.28
CA ILE A 43 1.65 -4.17 -8.34
C ILE A 43 1.53 -3.45 -6.99
N TYR A 44 1.48 -2.11 -7.00
CA TYR A 44 1.37 -1.32 -5.77
C TYR A 44 0.01 -1.49 -5.07
N MET A 45 -1.07 -1.63 -5.83
CA MET A 45 -2.40 -1.90 -5.28
C MET A 45 -2.51 -3.31 -4.67
N THR A 46 -1.88 -4.33 -5.25
CA THR A 46 -1.88 -5.68 -4.66
C THR A 46 -1.01 -5.73 -3.40
N MET A 47 0.13 -5.03 -3.39
CA MET A 47 0.94 -4.84 -2.19
C MET A 47 0.17 -4.12 -1.08
N TYR A 48 -0.55 -3.04 -1.42
CA TYR A 48 -1.46 -2.35 -0.49
C TYR A 48 -2.45 -3.31 0.18
N SER A 49 -3.17 -4.09 -0.64
CA SER A 49 -4.19 -5.03 -0.16
C SER A 49 -3.58 -6.14 0.70
N SER A 50 -2.37 -6.60 0.37
CA SER A 50 -1.60 -7.57 1.17
C SER A 50 -1.30 -7.01 2.56
N ILE A 51 -0.80 -5.77 2.64
CA ILE A 51 -0.49 -5.10 3.90
C ILE A 51 -1.76 -4.93 4.74
N ILE A 52 -2.85 -4.38 4.18
CA ILE A 52 -4.07 -4.18 4.96
C ILE A 52 -4.63 -5.49 5.50
N GLY A 53 -4.68 -6.54 4.68
CA GLY A 53 -5.18 -7.85 5.10
C GLY A 53 -4.27 -8.51 6.13
N ALA A 54 -3.06 -8.88 5.72
CA ALA A 54 -2.23 -9.78 6.50
C ALA A 54 -1.47 -9.10 7.66
N LEU A 55 -1.03 -7.84 7.52
CA LEU A 55 -0.52 -7.10 8.69
C LEU A 55 -1.67 -6.75 9.65
N GLY A 56 -2.86 -6.47 9.12
CA GLY A 56 -4.06 -6.24 9.93
C GLY A 56 -4.40 -7.44 10.80
N ASP A 57 -4.48 -8.63 10.20
CA ASP A 57 -4.70 -9.90 10.89
C ASP A 57 -3.63 -10.17 11.96
N LEU A 58 -2.36 -9.89 11.63
CA LEU A 58 -1.25 -10.06 12.56
C LEU A 58 -1.37 -9.13 13.77
N ILE A 59 -1.66 -7.85 13.57
CA ILE A 59 -1.82 -6.88 14.67
C ILE A 59 -3.03 -7.24 15.54
N VAL A 60 -4.17 -7.58 14.93
CA VAL A 60 -5.38 -7.96 15.68
C VAL A 60 -5.13 -9.24 16.48
N SER A 61 -4.47 -10.25 15.90
CA SER A 61 -4.16 -11.49 16.61
C SER A 61 -3.21 -11.28 17.78
N LEU A 62 -2.20 -10.42 17.64
CA LEU A 62 -1.21 -10.14 18.68
C LEU A 62 -1.77 -9.30 19.84
N PHE A 63 -2.49 -8.22 19.54
CA PHE A 63 -2.88 -7.24 20.56
C PHE A 63 -4.30 -7.40 21.12
N ARG A 64 -5.15 -8.20 20.48
CA ARG A 64 -6.57 -8.33 20.87
C ARG A 64 -7.01 -9.76 21.18
N ARG A 65 -6.21 -10.78 20.86
CA ARG A 65 -6.45 -12.17 21.31
C ARG A 65 -5.55 -12.47 22.52
N GLU A 66 -5.71 -13.64 23.12
CA GLU A 66 -5.00 -14.08 24.34
C GLU A 66 -3.46 -13.94 24.31
N LEU A 67 -2.87 -13.76 23.12
CA LEU A 67 -1.46 -13.43 22.95
C LEU A 67 -1.04 -12.12 23.61
N TYR A 68 -1.97 -11.18 23.86
CA TYR A 68 -1.61 -9.90 24.48
C TYR A 68 -0.92 -10.10 25.84
N PHE A 69 -1.34 -11.07 26.66
CA PHE A 69 -0.72 -11.32 27.97
C PHE A 69 0.79 -11.56 27.89
N TYR A 70 1.26 -12.24 26.83
CA TYR A 70 2.70 -12.47 26.59
C TYR A 70 3.42 -11.22 26.12
N ILE A 71 2.76 -10.38 25.32
CA ILE A 71 3.34 -9.11 24.89
C ILE A 71 3.44 -8.15 26.09
N TYR A 72 2.56 -8.26 27.09
CA TYR A 72 2.59 -7.45 28.31
C TYR A 72 3.69 -7.86 29.29
N SER A 73 4.23 -9.07 29.22
CA SER A 73 5.34 -9.50 30.08
C SER A 73 6.71 -9.07 29.55
N LEU A 74 6.81 -8.63 28.29
CA LEU A 74 8.05 -8.16 27.69
C LEU A 74 8.41 -6.75 28.19
N PRO A 75 9.68 -6.48 28.52
CA PRO A 75 10.16 -5.16 28.94
C PRO A 75 10.38 -4.22 27.73
N LEU A 76 9.39 -4.14 26.84
CA LEU A 76 9.42 -3.33 25.62
C LEU A 76 8.26 -2.34 25.60
N ARG A 77 8.48 -1.17 25.01
CA ARG A 77 7.41 -0.19 24.80
C ARG A 77 6.50 -0.67 23.67
N ARG A 78 5.21 -0.34 23.75
CA ARG A 78 4.22 -0.81 22.74
C ARG A 78 4.54 -0.32 21.34
N PHE A 79 4.96 0.94 21.21
CA PHE A 79 5.28 1.48 19.89
C PHE A 79 6.49 0.77 19.26
N GLU A 80 7.44 0.25 20.05
CA GLU A 80 8.61 -0.48 19.53
C GLU A 80 8.18 -1.80 18.89
N ILE A 81 7.19 -2.47 19.48
CA ILE A 81 6.61 -3.70 18.94
C ILE A 81 5.86 -3.39 17.65
N VAL A 82 5.08 -2.32 17.62
CA VAL A 82 4.36 -1.87 16.41
C VAL A 82 5.34 -1.52 15.30
N LEU A 83 6.39 -0.75 15.62
CA LEU A 83 7.45 -0.39 14.68
C LEU A 83 8.14 -1.65 14.13
N ALA A 84 8.48 -2.60 14.99
CA ALA A 84 9.09 -3.87 14.58
C ALA A 84 8.18 -4.68 13.65
N LEU A 85 6.87 -4.75 13.94
CA LEU A 85 5.91 -5.43 13.08
C LEU A 85 5.76 -4.74 11.73
N VAL A 86 5.63 -3.41 11.71
CA VAL A 86 5.52 -2.62 10.47
C VAL A 86 6.78 -2.78 9.62
N LEU A 87 7.97 -2.62 10.20
CA LEU A 87 9.24 -2.75 9.48
C LEU A 87 9.48 -4.19 8.99
N GLY A 88 9.24 -5.18 9.85
CA GLY A 88 9.42 -6.59 9.52
C GLY A 88 8.48 -7.04 8.40
N TYR A 89 7.21 -6.65 8.47
CA TYR A 89 6.24 -6.95 7.42
C TYR A 89 6.55 -6.18 6.13
N SER A 90 6.99 -4.92 6.22
CA SER A 90 7.42 -4.13 5.06
C SER A 90 8.58 -4.79 4.32
N ALA A 91 9.56 -5.34 5.03
CA ALA A 91 10.66 -6.08 4.42
C ALA A 91 10.19 -7.36 3.70
N LEU A 92 9.20 -8.05 4.24
CA LEU A 92 8.60 -9.23 3.62
C LEU A 92 7.80 -8.89 2.35
N GLU A 93 7.11 -7.75 2.35
CA GLU A 93 6.39 -7.26 1.17
C GLU A 93 7.36 -6.84 0.07
N LEU A 94 8.49 -6.20 0.41
CA LEU A 94 9.53 -5.88 -0.56
C LEU A 94 10.09 -7.12 -1.26
N THR A 95 10.38 -8.20 -0.52
CA THR A 95 10.86 -9.44 -1.15
C THR A 95 9.80 -10.10 -2.03
N THR A 96 8.52 -9.85 -1.77
CA THR A 96 7.41 -10.38 -2.57
C THR A 96 7.18 -9.58 -3.86
N TYR A 97 7.19 -8.25 -3.79
CA TYR A 97 6.73 -7.38 -4.89
C TYR A 97 7.85 -6.64 -5.65
N ALA A 98 9.05 -6.49 -5.06
CA ALA A 98 10.17 -5.88 -5.77
C ALA A 98 10.64 -6.72 -6.98
N PRO A 99 10.69 -8.07 -6.94
CA PRO A 99 11.10 -8.84 -8.11
C PRO A 99 10.12 -8.73 -9.30
N PRO A 100 8.78 -8.82 -9.12
CA PRO A 100 7.83 -8.52 -10.19
C PRO A 100 7.97 -7.11 -10.76
N LEU A 101 8.23 -6.10 -9.92
CA LEU A 101 8.47 -4.73 -10.38
C LEU A 101 9.74 -4.64 -11.22
N ALA A 102 10.83 -5.25 -10.78
CA ALA A 102 12.08 -5.32 -11.52
C ALA A 102 11.89 -5.98 -12.89
N ALA A 103 11.19 -7.12 -12.92
CA ALA A 103 10.86 -7.84 -14.15
C ALA A 103 10.02 -6.98 -15.10
N LEU A 104 9.02 -6.24 -14.58
CA LEU A 104 8.22 -5.31 -15.36
C LEU A 104 9.11 -4.28 -16.06
N ILE A 105 9.97 -3.58 -15.30
CA ILE A 105 10.84 -2.52 -15.83
C ILE A 105 11.79 -3.09 -16.89
N MET A 106 12.35 -4.29 -16.67
CA MET A 106 13.25 -4.94 -17.62
C MET A 106 12.54 -5.33 -18.93
N ILE A 107 11.25 -5.64 -18.89
CA ILE A 107 10.46 -6.01 -20.08
C ILE A 107 9.96 -4.76 -20.81
N THR A 108 9.46 -3.77 -20.07
CA THR A 108 8.74 -2.65 -20.66
C THR A 108 9.63 -1.45 -20.94
N SER A 109 10.57 -1.14 -20.05
CA SER A 109 11.37 0.09 -20.14
C SER A 109 12.81 -0.14 -19.65
N PRO A 110 13.64 -0.92 -20.39
CA PRO A 110 14.99 -1.29 -19.95
C PRO A 110 15.90 -0.09 -19.69
N SER A 111 15.67 1.03 -20.36
CA SER A 111 16.41 2.29 -20.14
C SER A 111 16.25 2.86 -18.73
N LEU A 112 15.19 2.46 -18.01
CA LEU A 112 14.87 2.92 -16.67
C LEU A 112 15.37 1.98 -15.57
N ILE A 113 16.19 0.98 -15.88
CA ILE A 113 16.79 0.09 -14.87
C ILE A 113 17.56 0.88 -13.80
N ALA A 114 18.19 2.01 -14.17
CA ALA A 114 18.87 2.89 -13.22
C ALA A 114 17.93 3.50 -12.15
N SER A 115 16.63 3.60 -12.43
CA SER A 115 15.61 4.12 -11.50
C SER A 115 15.10 3.07 -10.49
N LEU A 116 15.44 1.80 -10.71
CA LEU A 116 14.93 0.66 -9.92
C LEU A 116 15.25 0.77 -8.42
N PRO A 117 16.46 1.16 -7.96
CA PRO A 117 16.73 1.34 -6.54
C PRO A 117 15.82 2.39 -5.88
N LEU A 118 15.53 3.47 -6.61
CA LEU A 118 14.66 4.54 -6.14
C LEU A 118 13.19 4.08 -6.07
N LEU A 119 12.74 3.30 -7.05
CA LEU A 119 11.41 2.68 -7.02
C LEU A 119 11.25 1.69 -5.86
N ILE A 120 12.26 0.88 -5.58
CA ILE A 120 12.26 0.00 -4.39
C ILE A 120 12.21 0.82 -3.10
N LEU A 121 12.92 1.94 -3.03
CA LEU A 121 12.85 2.84 -1.87
C LEU A 121 11.45 3.42 -1.70
N VAL A 122 10.78 3.81 -2.79
CA VAL A 122 9.39 4.27 -2.77
C VAL A 122 8.45 3.15 -2.30
N MET A 123 8.64 1.91 -2.75
CA MET A 123 7.89 0.75 -2.22
C MET A 123 8.13 0.53 -0.72
N ALA A 124 9.36 0.72 -0.24
CA ALA A 124 9.68 0.55 1.16
C ALA A 124 8.97 1.60 2.02
N ALA A 125 9.07 2.87 1.61
CA ALA A 125 8.36 3.97 2.24
C ALA A 125 6.84 3.73 2.21
N PHE A 126 6.32 3.25 1.08
CA PHE A 126 4.91 2.89 0.93
C PHE A 126 4.46 1.84 1.95
N ALA A 127 5.22 0.75 2.07
CA ALA A 127 4.91 -0.32 2.99
C ALA A 127 4.80 0.17 4.44
N ILE A 128 5.72 1.04 4.84
CA ILE A 128 5.77 1.62 6.18
C ILE A 128 4.57 2.54 6.41
N ILE A 129 4.26 3.43 5.47
CA ILE A 129 3.13 4.38 5.56
C ILE A 129 1.82 3.61 5.75
N ILE A 130 1.57 2.62 4.90
CA ILE A 130 0.34 1.80 4.98
C ILE A 130 0.35 0.92 6.23
N GLY A 131 1.50 0.38 6.63
CA GLY A 131 1.62 -0.37 7.88
C GLY A 131 1.27 0.47 9.11
N CYS A 132 1.69 1.73 9.16
CA CYS A 132 1.29 2.68 10.19
C CYS A 132 -0.20 3.05 10.13
N LEU A 133 -0.81 3.12 8.93
CA LEU A 133 -2.26 3.27 8.79
C LEU A 133 -3.01 2.07 9.40
N VAL A 134 -2.59 0.85 9.08
CA VAL A 134 -3.17 -0.39 9.60
C VAL A 134 -3.06 -0.45 11.13
N ALA A 135 -1.87 -0.14 11.67
CA ALA A 135 -1.66 -0.02 13.11
C ALA A 135 -2.60 1.02 13.74
N SER A 136 -2.69 2.22 13.14
CA SER A 136 -3.56 3.30 13.63
C SER A 136 -5.02 2.88 13.72
N ILE A 137 -5.56 2.23 12.69
CA ILE A 137 -6.94 1.71 12.69
C ILE A 137 -7.12 0.64 13.78
N SER A 138 -6.17 -0.29 13.89
CA SER A 138 -6.23 -1.40 14.85
C SER A 138 -6.28 -0.94 16.30
N PHE A 139 -5.55 0.14 16.61
CA PHE A 139 -5.50 0.72 17.94
C PHE A 139 -6.65 1.72 18.18
N SER A 140 -7.16 2.37 17.13
CA SER A 140 -8.29 3.31 17.19
C SER A 140 -9.64 2.65 17.46
N ILE A 141 -9.79 1.35 17.17
CA ILE A 141 -11.05 0.62 17.34
C ILE A 141 -10.92 -0.44 18.44
N GLY A 142 -11.96 -0.58 19.28
CA GLY A 142 -11.94 -1.49 20.43
C GLY A 142 -12.24 -2.95 20.07
N LYS A 143 -13.26 -3.19 19.23
CA LYS A 143 -13.73 -4.56 18.93
C LYS A 143 -13.06 -5.12 17.67
N PRO A 144 -12.53 -6.36 17.69
CA PRO A 144 -11.87 -6.98 16.53
C PRO A 144 -12.72 -7.01 15.25
N TRP A 145 -14.01 -7.34 15.36
CA TRP A 145 -14.89 -7.40 14.19
C TRP A 145 -15.09 -6.02 13.53
N GLN A 146 -15.08 -4.93 14.31
CA GLN A 146 -15.16 -3.56 13.78
C GLN A 146 -13.87 -3.17 13.05
N ILE A 147 -12.71 -3.67 13.50
CA ILE A 147 -11.42 -3.47 12.83
C ILE A 147 -11.46 -4.11 11.43
N TYR A 148 -11.94 -5.34 11.30
CA TYR A 148 -12.03 -6.01 10.00
C TYR A 148 -12.99 -5.29 9.03
N ILE A 149 -14.12 -4.77 9.53
CA ILE A 149 -15.02 -3.92 8.72
C ILE A 149 -14.30 -2.66 8.27
N ALA A 150 -13.57 -1.99 9.17
CA ALA A 150 -12.80 -0.79 8.83
C ALA A 150 -11.73 -1.07 7.77
N PHE A 151 -10.97 -2.16 7.91
CA PHE A 151 -9.99 -2.58 6.90
C PHE A 151 -10.64 -2.85 5.54
N THR A 152 -11.79 -3.55 5.53
CA THR A 152 -12.53 -3.82 4.30
C THR A 152 -13.00 -2.53 3.63
N LEU A 153 -13.61 -1.62 4.39
CA LEU A 153 -14.08 -0.34 3.87
C LEU A 153 -12.93 0.54 3.35
N VAL A 154 -11.86 0.67 4.12
CA VAL A 154 -10.69 1.46 3.74
C VAL A 154 -10.04 0.88 2.49
N SER A 155 -9.91 -0.45 2.43
CA SER A 155 -9.35 -1.14 1.27
C SER A 155 -10.20 -0.94 0.02
N GLU A 156 -11.52 -1.14 0.09
CA GLU A 156 -12.43 -0.95 -1.03
C GLU A 156 -12.46 0.51 -1.51
N VAL A 157 -12.52 1.47 -0.60
CA VAL A 157 -12.52 2.89 -0.95
C VAL A 157 -11.20 3.29 -1.61
N PHE A 158 -10.06 2.92 -1.03
CA PHE A 158 -8.77 3.35 -1.56
C PHE A 158 -8.43 2.62 -2.85
N THR A 159 -8.70 1.32 -2.97
CA THR A 159 -8.43 0.60 -4.22
C THR A 159 -9.32 1.11 -5.36
N ARG A 160 -10.62 1.32 -5.11
CA ARG A 160 -11.55 1.81 -6.14
C ARG A 160 -11.24 3.25 -6.51
N PHE A 161 -11.06 4.16 -5.55
CA PHE A 161 -10.74 5.57 -5.85
C PHE A 161 -9.23 5.81 -5.98
N SER A 162 -8.48 4.86 -6.52
CA SER A 162 -7.06 5.02 -6.84
C SER A 162 -6.82 5.22 -8.33
N THR A 163 -5.67 5.77 -8.66
CA THR A 163 -5.14 5.80 -10.03
C THR A 163 -4.46 4.48 -10.43
N ALA A 164 -4.80 3.35 -9.82
CA ALA A 164 -4.20 2.05 -10.18
C ALA A 164 -4.66 1.57 -11.55
N TYR A 165 -5.97 1.69 -11.82
CA TYR A 165 -6.61 1.14 -13.02
C TYR A 165 -6.81 2.19 -14.12
N TYR A 166 -7.01 3.46 -13.74
CA TYR A 166 -7.36 4.52 -14.67
C TYR A 166 -6.61 5.82 -14.35
N PRO A 167 -6.11 6.52 -15.38
CA PRO A 167 -5.47 7.81 -15.23
C PRO A 167 -6.43 8.86 -14.68
N TYR A 168 -5.88 9.80 -13.92
CA TYR A 168 -6.64 10.82 -13.20
C TYR A 168 -7.58 11.61 -14.12
N ASN A 169 -7.15 11.86 -15.35
CA ASN A 169 -7.83 12.64 -16.37
C ASN A 169 -9.19 12.03 -16.76
N TYR A 170 -9.26 10.70 -16.73
CA TYR A 170 -10.43 9.91 -17.11
C TYR A 170 -11.40 9.69 -15.94
N ILE A 171 -11.06 10.20 -14.75
CA ILE A 171 -11.92 10.15 -13.57
C ILE A 171 -12.91 11.31 -13.63
N VAL A 172 -14.20 10.97 -13.49
CA VAL A 172 -15.31 11.94 -13.42
C VAL A 172 -15.09 12.94 -12.28
N ASP A 173 -15.34 14.21 -12.54
CA ASP A 173 -15.01 15.33 -11.63
C ASP A 173 -15.50 15.14 -10.20
N ILE A 174 -16.69 14.57 -10.03
CA ILE A 174 -17.30 14.35 -8.70
C ILE A 174 -16.49 13.39 -7.81
N TYR A 175 -15.68 12.51 -8.39
CA TYR A 175 -14.86 11.54 -7.66
C TYR A 175 -13.40 11.97 -7.51
N ARG A 176 -12.96 13.02 -8.21
CA ARG A 176 -11.56 13.52 -8.15
C ARG A 176 -11.10 13.88 -6.73
N PRO A 177 -11.91 14.49 -5.85
CA PRO A 177 -11.49 14.77 -4.48
C PRO A 177 -11.11 13.52 -3.69
N LEU A 178 -11.83 12.41 -3.90
CA LEU A 178 -11.54 11.13 -3.24
C LEU A 178 -10.19 10.57 -3.70
N VAL A 179 -9.85 10.75 -4.96
CA VAL A 179 -8.58 10.32 -5.54
C VAL A 179 -7.42 11.15 -5.03
N ILE A 180 -7.61 12.47 -4.88
CA ILE A 180 -6.60 13.41 -4.35
C ILE A 180 -6.32 13.17 -2.85
N ILE A 181 -7.32 12.79 -2.07
CA ILE A 181 -7.09 12.49 -0.64
C ILE A 181 -6.46 11.10 -0.47
N ASN A 182 -6.56 10.23 -1.47
CA ASN A 182 -6.12 8.85 -1.34
C ASN A 182 -4.59 8.71 -1.42
N PRO A 183 -3.91 8.26 -0.34
CA PRO A 183 -2.46 8.08 -0.36
C PRO A 183 -2.01 7.04 -1.39
N LEU A 184 -2.84 6.03 -1.69
CA LEU A 184 -2.53 5.01 -2.69
C LEU A 184 -2.35 5.62 -4.08
N SER A 185 -3.21 6.59 -4.45
CA SER A 185 -3.08 7.31 -5.73
C SER A 185 -1.75 8.02 -5.83
N HIS A 186 -1.36 8.76 -4.80
CA HIS A 186 -0.11 9.53 -4.82
C HIS A 186 1.13 8.64 -4.90
N LEU A 187 1.12 7.49 -4.23
CA LEU A 187 2.23 6.53 -4.27
C LEU A 187 2.35 5.85 -5.62
N ILE A 188 1.22 5.44 -6.21
CA ILE A 188 1.17 4.89 -7.57
C ILE A 188 1.65 5.92 -8.59
N ASN A 189 1.18 7.18 -8.50
CA ASN A 189 1.60 8.23 -9.42
C ASN A 189 3.09 8.57 -9.28
N LEU A 190 3.63 8.58 -8.04
CA LEU A 190 5.06 8.80 -7.83
C LEU A 190 5.88 7.70 -8.51
N ALA A 191 5.50 6.42 -8.30
CA ALA A 191 6.13 5.30 -8.98
C ALA A 191 6.02 5.43 -10.51
N GLN A 192 4.82 5.68 -11.04
CA GLN A 192 4.56 5.85 -12.48
C GLN A 192 5.38 6.98 -13.08
N SER A 193 5.52 8.10 -12.36
CA SER A 193 6.35 9.22 -12.80
C SER A 193 7.84 8.85 -12.89
N MET A 194 8.34 8.03 -11.95
CA MET A 194 9.71 7.54 -11.95
C MET A 194 9.97 6.49 -13.03
N ALA A 195 8.94 5.74 -13.41
CA ALA A 195 8.98 4.83 -14.56
C ALA A 195 8.73 5.53 -15.90
N GLY A 196 8.79 6.87 -15.96
CA GLY A 196 8.74 7.62 -17.22
C GLY A 196 7.38 7.67 -17.90
N ILE A 197 6.29 7.35 -17.18
CA ILE A 197 4.93 7.55 -17.68
C ILE A 197 4.68 9.04 -17.89
N ASP A 198 3.94 9.37 -18.96
CA ASP A 198 3.57 10.75 -19.26
C ASP A 198 2.86 11.43 -18.08
N ARG A 199 3.39 12.58 -17.66
CA ARG A 199 2.86 13.38 -16.56
C ARG A 199 1.44 13.87 -16.82
N SER A 200 1.04 13.98 -18.09
CA SER A 200 -0.33 14.35 -18.42
C SER A 200 -1.37 13.37 -17.86
N LEU A 201 -0.99 12.10 -17.64
CA LEU A 201 -1.85 11.02 -17.12
C LEU A 201 -1.86 10.94 -15.58
N LEU A 202 -0.98 11.68 -14.91
CA LEU A 202 -0.70 11.54 -13.49
C LEU A 202 -1.26 12.73 -12.69
N LEU A 203 -1.37 12.53 -11.38
CA LEU A 203 -1.60 13.64 -10.45
C LEU A 203 -0.45 14.65 -10.48
N ASP A 204 -0.77 15.92 -10.21
CA ASP A 204 0.23 16.99 -10.13
C ASP A 204 1.33 16.61 -9.12
N PRO A 205 2.62 16.57 -9.54
CA PRO A 205 3.74 16.33 -8.64
C PRO A 205 3.81 17.33 -7.48
N GLY A 206 3.36 18.58 -7.70
CA GLY A 206 3.32 19.63 -6.69
C GLY A 206 2.38 19.31 -5.53
N LEU A 207 1.35 18.50 -5.76
CA LEU A 207 0.44 18.01 -4.72
C LEU A 207 0.90 16.67 -4.14
N THR A 208 1.44 15.80 -5.00
CA THR A 208 1.81 14.42 -4.63
C THR A 208 2.88 14.37 -3.56
N ILE A 209 3.97 15.12 -3.70
CA ILE A 209 5.09 15.06 -2.76
C ILE A 209 4.69 15.56 -1.35
N PRO A 210 4.05 16.75 -1.18
CA PRO A 210 3.65 17.23 0.13
C PRO A 210 2.65 16.31 0.84
N ILE A 211 1.70 15.72 0.11
CA ILE A 211 0.71 14.80 0.68
C ILE A 211 1.39 13.54 1.21
N LEU A 212 2.34 12.96 0.47
CA LEU A 212 3.08 11.80 0.93
C LEU A 212 3.97 12.09 2.13
N ILE A 213 4.64 13.24 2.17
CA ILE A 213 5.41 13.66 3.35
C ILE A 213 4.48 13.80 4.55
N SER A 214 3.29 14.38 4.36
CA SER A 214 2.30 14.55 5.42
C SER A 214 1.86 13.19 5.99
N TYR A 215 1.55 12.22 5.13
CA TYR A 215 1.22 10.86 5.56
C TYR A 215 2.39 10.14 6.24
N ALA A 216 3.60 10.31 5.73
CA ALA A 216 4.82 9.72 6.31
C ALA A 216 5.16 10.25 7.71
N VAL A 217 4.69 11.45 8.07
CA VAL A 217 4.87 12.01 9.41
C VAL A 217 3.68 11.72 10.31
N ILE A 218 2.46 11.97 9.82
CA ILE A 218 1.23 11.91 10.63
C ILE A 218 0.88 10.47 11.01
N LEU A 219 0.95 9.51 10.07
CA LEU A 219 0.51 8.14 10.35
C LEU A 219 1.41 7.43 11.38
N PRO A 220 2.76 7.50 11.30
CA PRO A 220 3.59 6.95 12.36
C PRO A 220 3.32 7.62 13.72
N LEU A 221 3.17 8.94 13.75
CA LEU A 221 2.87 9.68 14.99
C LEU A 221 1.56 9.19 15.62
N ILE A 222 0.49 9.05 14.83
CA ILE A 222 -0.80 8.52 15.30
C ILE A 222 -0.64 7.08 15.76
N ALA A 223 0.01 6.22 14.97
CA ALA A 223 0.20 4.81 15.32
C ALA A 223 0.94 4.65 16.66
N PHE A 224 2.02 5.40 16.86
CA PHE A 224 2.83 5.32 18.08
C PHE A 224 2.08 5.86 19.29
N THR A 225 1.48 7.05 19.19
CA THR A 225 0.71 7.65 20.29
C THR A 225 -0.48 6.79 20.71
N LEU A 226 -1.21 6.19 19.76
CA LEU A 226 -2.31 5.27 20.06
C LEU A 226 -1.82 3.97 20.69
N SER A 227 -0.68 3.45 20.24
CA SER A 227 -0.11 2.22 20.80
C SER A 227 0.33 2.40 22.26
N GLU A 228 0.87 3.57 22.62
CA GLU A 228 1.26 3.89 24.00
C GLU A 228 0.04 4.11 24.91
N ARG A 229 -1.01 4.80 24.43
CA ARG A 229 -2.24 4.99 25.22
C ARG A 229 -2.93 3.67 25.59
N ILE A 230 -2.79 2.65 24.75
CA ILE A 230 -3.36 1.33 25.05
C ILE A 230 -2.57 0.62 26.18
N SER A 231 -1.26 0.82 26.29
CA SER A 231 -0.48 0.26 27.42
C SER A 231 -0.86 0.82 28.78
N GLU A 232 -1.34 2.07 28.82
CA GLU A 232 -1.70 2.76 30.07
C GLU A 232 -3.08 2.33 30.62
N GLY A 233 -3.72 1.31 30.03
CA GLY A 233 -5.04 0.84 30.43
C GLY A 233 -6.19 1.59 29.79
N GLY A 234 -5.93 2.45 28.80
CA GLY A 234 -6.93 3.30 28.15
C GLY A 234 -8.09 2.58 27.45
N ARG A 235 -8.03 1.25 27.30
CA ARG A 235 -9.13 0.42 26.77
C ARG A 235 -9.15 -1.01 27.33
N LEU A 236 -9.09 -1.14 28.66
CA LEU A 236 -9.54 -2.35 29.35
C LEU A 236 -11.05 -2.25 29.65
N VAL A 237 -11.88 -1.95 28.64
CA VAL A 237 -13.34 -2.17 28.62
C VAL A 237 -13.79 -2.39 27.18
#